data_AF-A0A5R2N7Z8-F1
#
_entry.id   AF-A0A5R2N7Z8-F1
#
_cell.length_a   1.000
_cell.length_b   1.000
_cell.length_c   1.000
_cell.angle_alpha   90.00
_cell.angle_beta   90.00
_cell.angle_gamma   90.00
#
_symmetry.space_group_name_H-M   'P 1'
#
loop_
_entity.id
_entity.type
_entity.pdbx_description
1 polymer ?
#
loop_
_entity_poly.entity_id
_entity_poly.type
_entity_poly.pdbx_seq_one_letter_code
_entity_poly.pdbx_strand_id
1 'polypeptide(L)'
;LPILAAIIGKRQWMNVPVADIVGRLKGDINYGNGRVATATDLYMKFWKGGVSYPFKSHDSWFLAENIRWGKFAPTTDIKALVDQVNREDIWREAAKELGVAASDIPASSSRGVETFFDGKIFDPANPSAYLDSLTIKASA
;
A
#
# COMPACT_ATOMS: atom_id res chain seq x y z
N LEU A 1 14.76 1.86 -14.93
CA LEU A 1 15.18 1.59 -13.52
C LEU A 1 16.59 2.11 -13.20
N PRO A 2 17.65 1.85 -13.99
CA PRO A 2 19.00 2.36 -13.69
C PRO A 2 19.08 3.89 -13.65
N ILE A 3 18.37 4.58 -14.56
CA ILE A 3 18.29 6.06 -14.59
C ILE A 3 17.60 6.60 -13.33
N LEU A 4 16.49 6.00 -12.88
CA LEU A 4 15.81 6.39 -11.64
C LEU A 4 16.76 6.29 -10.45
N ALA A 5 17.45 5.15 -10.27
CA ALA A 5 18.42 4.95 -9.21
C ALA A 5 19.58 5.97 -9.27
N ALA A 6 20.09 6.24 -10.48
CA ALA A 6 21.16 7.21 -10.70
C ALA A 6 20.72 8.66 -10.43
N ILE A 7 19.44 9.01 -10.62
CA ILE A 7 18.92 10.33 -10.26
C ILE A 7 18.81 10.43 -8.74
N ILE A 8 18.09 9.52 -8.09
CA ILE A 8 17.75 9.65 -6.67
C ILE A 8 18.96 9.40 -5.74
N GLY A 9 20.00 8.71 -6.22
CA GLY A 9 21.25 8.50 -5.48
C GLY A 9 22.18 9.71 -5.45
N LYS A 10 21.96 10.75 -6.28
CA LYS A 10 22.82 11.95 -6.29
C LYS A 10 22.77 12.68 -4.95
N ARG A 11 23.82 13.48 -4.69
CA ARG A 11 23.94 14.33 -3.48
C ARG A 11 22.74 15.26 -3.28
N GLN A 12 22.15 15.75 -4.36
CA GLN A 12 20.99 16.66 -4.35
C GLN A 12 19.70 15.97 -3.86
N TRP A 13 19.68 14.64 -3.79
CA TRP A 13 18.54 13.84 -3.37
C TRP A 13 18.90 13.02 -2.13
N MET A 14 19.01 11.69 -2.24
CA MET A 14 19.27 10.84 -1.09
C MET A 14 20.74 10.77 -0.70
N ASN A 15 21.67 11.14 -1.60
CA ASN A 15 23.11 11.06 -1.37
C ASN A 15 23.59 9.66 -0.91
N VAL A 16 23.10 8.60 -1.57
CA VAL A 16 23.45 7.20 -1.27
C VAL A 16 24.00 6.49 -2.51
N PRO A 17 24.85 5.45 -2.34
CA PRO A 17 25.36 4.68 -3.46
C PRO A 17 24.23 4.10 -4.33
N VAL A 18 24.35 4.24 -5.65
CA VAL A 18 23.37 3.70 -6.63
C VAL A 18 23.22 2.18 -6.50
N ALA A 19 24.31 1.49 -6.11
CA ALA A 19 24.32 0.04 -5.90
C ALA A 19 23.34 -0.42 -4.81
N ASP A 20 23.07 0.41 -3.81
CA ASP A 20 22.15 0.09 -2.71
C ASP A 20 20.67 0.21 -3.12
N ILE A 21 20.41 0.88 -4.25
CA ILE A 21 19.05 1.19 -4.73
C ILE A 21 18.66 0.25 -5.88
N VAL A 22 19.54 0.11 -6.87
CA VAL A 22 19.17 -0.41 -8.20
C VAL A 22 18.71 -1.87 -8.18
N GLY A 23 19.26 -2.70 -7.28
CA GLY A 23 18.84 -4.10 -7.13
C GLY A 23 17.39 -4.21 -6.65
N ARG A 24 17.03 -3.47 -5.59
CA ARG A 24 15.68 -3.49 -5.02
C ARG A 24 14.61 -2.98 -6.00
N LEU A 25 14.96 -1.99 -6.83
CA LEU A 25 14.07 -1.51 -7.90
C LEU A 25 13.82 -2.55 -9.00
N LYS A 26 14.65 -3.59 -9.12
CA LYS A 26 14.48 -4.70 -10.06
C LYS A 26 13.82 -5.94 -9.41
N GLY A 27 13.61 -5.92 -8.10
CA GLY A 27 13.13 -7.09 -7.35
C GLY A 27 14.27 -8.04 -6.96
N ASP A 28 15.52 -7.61 -7.06
CA ASP A 28 16.67 -8.34 -6.55
C ASP A 28 16.87 -8.00 -5.07
N ILE A 29 16.65 -8.99 -4.21
CA ILE A 29 16.65 -8.83 -2.76
C ILE A 29 17.66 -9.81 -2.16
N ASN A 30 18.79 -9.26 -1.70
CA ASN A 30 19.63 -9.93 -0.72
C ASN A 30 19.04 -9.67 0.67
N TYR A 31 18.53 -10.74 1.32
CA TYR A 31 18.00 -10.71 2.68
C TYR A 31 19.08 -10.92 3.75
N GLY A 32 20.33 -11.16 3.34
CA GLY A 32 21.41 -11.60 4.22
C GLY A 32 21.28 -13.09 4.59
N ASN A 33 22.19 -13.57 5.45
CA ASN A 33 22.20 -14.96 5.94
C ASN A 33 22.06 -16.02 4.82
N GLY A 34 22.76 -15.82 3.70
CA GLY A 34 22.73 -16.73 2.53
C GLY A 34 21.43 -16.70 1.71
N ARG A 35 20.45 -15.87 2.06
CA ARG A 35 19.16 -15.79 1.37
C ARG A 35 19.18 -14.69 0.33
N VAL A 36 19.16 -15.09 -0.94
CA VAL A 36 19.09 -14.19 -2.09
C VAL A 36 17.89 -14.58 -2.95
N ALA A 37 17.10 -13.59 -3.33
CA ALA A 37 16.03 -13.73 -4.31
C ALA A 37 16.27 -12.74 -5.47
N THR A 38 16.08 -13.19 -6.69
CA THR A 38 16.38 -12.41 -7.91
C THR A 38 15.10 -12.31 -8.75
N ALA A 39 14.88 -11.15 -9.38
CA ALA A 39 13.73 -10.88 -10.24
C ALA A 39 12.37 -11.22 -9.58
N THR A 40 12.24 -10.97 -8.28
CA THR A 40 10.95 -11.14 -7.57
C THR A 40 9.95 -10.09 -8.00
N ASP A 41 8.65 -10.33 -7.83
CA ASP A 41 7.61 -9.30 -8.02
C ASP A 41 7.44 -8.38 -6.78
N LEU A 42 8.37 -8.43 -5.83
CA LEU A 42 8.40 -7.64 -4.59
C LEU A 42 9.08 -6.27 -4.76
N TYR A 43 9.30 -5.82 -6.00
CA TYR A 43 9.81 -4.48 -6.28
C TYR A 43 8.74 -3.41 -6.10
N MET A 44 9.19 -2.17 -5.85
CA MET A 44 8.29 -1.02 -5.73
C MET A 44 7.62 -0.71 -7.08
N LYS A 45 6.29 -0.67 -7.08
CA LYS A 45 5.47 -0.33 -8.24
C LYS A 45 4.94 1.10 -8.06
N PHE A 46 4.88 1.86 -9.16
CA PHE A 46 4.40 3.24 -9.14
C PHE A 46 3.16 3.47 -10.04
N TRP A 47 2.78 2.47 -10.84
CA TRP A 47 1.64 2.59 -11.76
C TRP A 47 0.90 1.25 -11.97
N LYS A 48 1.63 0.23 -12.47
CA LYS A 48 1.09 -1.09 -12.80
C LYS A 48 0.30 -1.69 -11.64
N GLY A 49 -0.91 -2.17 -11.93
CA GLY A 49 -1.78 -2.86 -10.97
C GLY A 49 -2.59 -1.91 -10.08
N GLY A 50 -2.84 -0.69 -10.54
CA GLY A 50 -3.66 0.29 -9.82
C GLY A 50 -2.99 0.84 -8.56
N VAL A 51 -1.67 0.71 -8.41
CA VAL A 51 -0.96 1.07 -7.17
C VAL A 51 -0.91 2.57 -6.87
N SER A 52 -1.12 3.41 -7.90
CA SER A 52 -1.23 4.86 -7.73
C SER A 52 -2.61 5.28 -7.21
N TYR A 53 -3.65 4.49 -7.50
CA TYR A 53 -5.01 4.81 -7.09
C TYR A 53 -5.18 4.62 -5.57
N PRO A 54 -5.65 5.65 -4.84
CA PRO A 54 -5.75 5.60 -3.38
C PRO A 54 -7.02 4.86 -2.95
N PHE A 55 -6.99 3.53 -2.94
CA PHE A 55 -8.12 2.70 -2.51
C PHE A 55 -8.56 3.06 -1.07
N LYS A 56 -9.83 3.45 -0.91
CA LYS A 56 -10.46 3.65 0.40
C LYS A 56 -10.37 2.40 1.29
N SER A 57 -10.41 1.20 0.70
CA SER A 57 -10.23 -0.05 1.46
C SER A 57 -8.87 -0.14 2.18
N HIS A 58 -7.82 0.46 1.63
CA HIS A 58 -6.49 0.46 2.27
C HIS A 58 -6.43 1.45 3.42
N ASP A 59 -7.00 2.64 3.25
CA ASP A 59 -7.14 3.61 4.34
C ASP A 59 -7.95 3.02 5.50
N SER A 60 -9.04 2.30 5.19
CA SER A 60 -9.83 1.56 6.19
C SER A 60 -8.99 0.53 6.96
N TRP A 61 -8.10 -0.20 6.28
CA TRP A 61 -7.20 -1.15 6.95
C TRP A 61 -6.21 -0.45 7.87
N PHE A 62 -5.62 0.68 7.44
CA PHE A 62 -4.71 1.46 8.29
C PHE A 62 -5.41 1.98 9.55
N LEU A 63 -6.65 2.44 9.45
CA LEU A 63 -7.42 2.85 10.62
C LEU A 63 -7.78 1.65 11.52
N ALA A 64 -8.14 0.51 10.95
CA ALA A 64 -8.37 -0.71 11.70
C ALA A 64 -7.11 -1.15 12.48
N GLU A 65 -5.93 -1.15 11.86
CA GLU A 65 -4.67 -1.45 12.58
C GLU A 65 -4.35 -0.41 13.66
N ASN A 66 -4.69 0.86 13.46
CA ASN A 66 -4.53 1.85 14.52
C ASN A 66 -5.50 1.62 15.69
N ILE A 67 -6.73 1.15 15.44
CA ILE A 67 -7.64 0.68 16.50
C ILE A 67 -7.04 -0.54 17.21
N ARG A 68 -6.57 -1.54 16.45
CA ARG A 68 -5.93 -2.76 16.97
C ARG A 68 -4.85 -2.43 18.00
N TRP A 69 -4.03 -1.41 17.72
CA TRP A 69 -2.92 -0.99 18.59
C TRP A 69 -3.26 0.14 19.56
N GLY A 70 -4.55 0.48 19.74
CA GLY A 70 -5.02 1.45 20.71
C GLY A 70 -4.63 2.91 20.39
N LYS A 71 -4.36 3.22 19.12
CA LYS A 71 -4.10 4.61 18.65
C LYS A 71 -5.38 5.37 18.35
N PHE A 72 -6.42 4.66 17.92
CA PHE A 72 -7.80 5.16 17.84
C PHE A 72 -8.68 4.39 18.82
N ALA A 73 -9.80 5.02 19.22
CA ALA A 73 -10.79 4.36 20.05
C ALA A 73 -11.46 3.21 19.28
N PRO A 74 -11.87 2.11 19.94
CA PRO A 74 -12.62 1.03 19.30
C PRO A 74 -13.91 1.49 18.61
N THR A 75 -14.47 2.62 19.07
CA THR A 75 -15.70 3.23 18.53
C THR A 75 -15.45 4.22 17.39
N THR A 76 -14.21 4.37 16.90
CA THR A 76 -13.91 5.27 15.78
C THR A 76 -14.64 4.82 14.53
N ASP A 77 -15.42 5.74 13.93
CA ASP A 77 -16.08 5.52 12.65
C ASP A 77 -15.04 5.59 11.51
N ILE A 78 -14.49 4.42 11.17
CA ILE A 78 -13.51 4.26 10.09
C ILE A 78 -14.06 4.82 8.78
N LYS A 79 -15.32 4.49 8.44
CA LYS A 79 -15.90 4.84 7.14
C LYS A 79 -16.04 6.35 7.00
N ALA A 80 -16.60 7.01 8.03
CA ALA A 80 -16.77 8.45 8.01
C ALA A 80 -15.43 9.18 7.87
N LEU A 81 -14.39 8.73 8.60
CA LEU A 81 -13.07 9.36 8.53
C LEU A 81 -12.41 9.16 7.16
N VAL A 82 -12.49 7.95 6.59
CA VAL A 82 -11.96 7.68 5.24
C VAL A 82 -12.69 8.51 4.20
N ASP A 83 -14.03 8.59 4.26
CA ASP A 83 -14.81 9.37 3.30
C ASP A 83 -14.52 10.87 3.36
N GLN A 84 -14.14 11.39 4.54
CA GLN A 84 -13.76 12.78 4.72
C GLN A 84 -12.37 13.10 4.15
N VAL A 85 -11.41 12.16 4.23
CA VAL A 85 -9.99 12.42 3.93
C VAL A 85 -9.58 11.92 2.54
N ASN A 86 -10.02 10.73 2.15
CA ASN A 86 -9.61 10.11 0.91
C ASN A 86 -10.23 10.83 -0.30
N ARG A 87 -9.37 11.33 -1.18
CA ARG A 87 -9.76 12.05 -2.41
C ARG A 87 -9.46 11.26 -3.68
N GLU A 88 -9.85 9.99 -3.68
CA GLU A 88 -9.79 9.13 -4.89
C GLU A 88 -10.58 9.71 -6.07
N ASP A 89 -11.59 10.54 -5.81
CA ASP A 89 -12.32 11.30 -6.82
C ASP A 89 -11.40 12.25 -7.62
N ILE A 90 -10.53 13.02 -6.94
CA ILE A 90 -9.55 13.89 -7.62
C ILE A 90 -8.60 13.07 -8.47
N TRP A 91 -8.16 11.91 -7.97
CA TRP A 91 -7.29 11.02 -8.74
C TRP A 91 -7.97 10.57 -10.03
N ARG A 92 -9.26 10.19 -9.97
CA ARG A 92 -10.04 9.77 -11.15
C ARG A 92 -10.24 10.90 -12.14
N GLU A 93 -10.55 12.09 -11.67
CA GLU A 93 -10.68 13.29 -12.51
C GLU A 93 -9.38 13.56 -13.26
N ALA A 94 -8.25 13.59 -12.55
CA ALA A 94 -6.94 13.81 -13.16
C ALA A 94 -6.56 12.70 -14.16
N ALA A 95 -6.81 11.43 -13.81
CA ALA A 95 -6.55 10.30 -14.71
C ALA A 95 -7.37 10.40 -16.01
N LYS A 96 -8.63 10.81 -15.90
CA LYS A 96 -9.50 11.04 -17.06
C LYS A 96 -9.00 12.19 -17.93
N GLU A 97 -8.61 13.31 -17.34
CA GLU A 97 -8.07 14.48 -18.06
C GLU A 97 -6.77 14.16 -18.81
N LEU A 98 -5.91 13.34 -18.20
CA LEU A 98 -4.66 12.86 -18.79
C LEU A 98 -4.85 11.74 -19.83
N GLY A 99 -6.09 11.28 -20.04
CA GLY A 99 -6.39 10.21 -21.00
C GLY A 99 -5.85 8.84 -20.58
N VAL A 100 -5.74 8.58 -19.28
CA VAL A 100 -5.35 7.26 -18.75
C VAL A 100 -6.34 6.20 -19.26
N ALA A 101 -5.81 5.05 -19.69
CA ALA A 101 -6.64 3.95 -20.16
C ALA A 101 -7.65 3.52 -19.08
N ALA A 102 -8.90 3.26 -19.47
CA ALA A 102 -9.93 2.83 -18.54
C ALA A 102 -9.55 1.55 -17.78
N SER A 103 -8.73 0.67 -18.38
CA SER A 103 -8.19 -0.54 -17.72
C SER A 103 -7.25 -0.25 -16.56
N ASP A 104 -6.63 0.94 -16.54
CA ASP A 104 -5.72 1.38 -15.47
C ASP A 104 -6.44 2.16 -14.36
N ILE A 105 -7.75 2.42 -14.52
CA ILE A 105 -8.59 3.11 -13.53
C ILE A 105 -9.44 2.04 -12.81
N PRO A 106 -9.21 1.76 -11.52
CA PRO A 106 -9.99 0.74 -10.80
C PRO A 106 -11.49 1.02 -10.83
N ALA A 107 -12.33 0.00 -11.02
CA ALA A 107 -13.79 0.17 -11.11
C ALA A 107 -14.46 0.48 -9.75
N SER A 108 -13.77 0.21 -8.64
CA SER A 108 -14.26 0.41 -7.27
C SER A 108 -13.20 1.12 -6.43
N SER A 109 -13.65 1.81 -5.37
CA SER A 109 -12.77 2.38 -4.34
C SER A 109 -12.24 1.34 -3.35
N SER A 110 -12.66 0.09 -3.48
CA SER A 110 -12.12 -1.05 -2.75
C SER A 110 -11.32 -1.98 -3.68
N ARG A 111 -10.17 -2.47 -3.21
CA ARG A 111 -9.40 -3.54 -3.87
C ARG A 111 -9.94 -4.94 -3.56
N GLY A 112 -10.99 -5.02 -2.74
CA GLY A 112 -11.60 -6.27 -2.31
C GLY A 112 -10.99 -6.80 -1.02
N VAL A 113 -11.13 -8.11 -0.83
CA VAL A 113 -10.64 -8.83 0.35
C VAL A 113 -9.13 -8.98 0.28
N GLU A 114 -8.43 -8.59 1.35
CA GLU A 114 -6.98 -8.67 1.48
C GLU A 114 -6.59 -9.87 2.34
N THR A 115 -5.58 -10.64 1.92
CA THR A 115 -5.08 -11.82 2.65
C THR A 115 -3.62 -11.64 3.05
N PHE A 116 -3.33 -11.83 4.34
CA PHE A 116 -2.00 -11.72 4.91
C PHE A 116 -1.25 -13.06 4.87
N PHE A 117 0.08 -13.02 5.07
CA PHE A 117 0.94 -14.20 4.98
C PHE A 117 0.63 -15.28 6.02
N ASP A 118 -0.01 -14.91 7.13
CA ASP A 118 -0.46 -15.80 8.22
C ASP A 118 -1.91 -16.29 8.03
N GLY A 119 -2.49 -16.01 6.87
CA GLY A 119 -3.85 -16.42 6.52
C GLY A 119 -4.96 -15.51 7.09
N LYS A 120 -4.62 -14.42 7.78
CA LYS A 120 -5.63 -13.44 8.22
C LYS A 120 -6.23 -12.73 7.02
N ILE A 121 -7.52 -12.47 7.12
CA ILE A 121 -8.31 -11.87 6.05
C ILE A 121 -8.87 -10.54 6.54
N PHE A 122 -8.60 -9.49 5.78
CA PHE A 122 -9.26 -8.20 5.97
C PHE A 122 -10.31 -8.00 4.88
N ASP A 123 -11.58 -7.98 5.30
CA ASP A 123 -12.70 -7.54 4.48
C ASP A 123 -13.02 -6.07 4.83
N PRO A 124 -12.84 -5.11 3.90
CA PRO A 124 -13.16 -3.71 4.17
C PRO A 124 -14.64 -3.46 4.44
N ALA A 125 -15.55 -4.40 4.09
CA ALA A 125 -16.96 -4.32 4.44
C ALA A 125 -17.23 -4.73 5.90
N ASN A 126 -16.30 -5.44 6.56
CA ASN A 126 -16.41 -5.82 7.97
C ASN A 126 -15.04 -5.75 8.70
N PRO A 127 -14.51 -4.55 8.96
CA PRO A 127 -13.25 -4.38 9.68
C PRO A 127 -13.26 -4.99 11.10
N SER A 128 -14.43 -5.05 11.75
CA SER A 128 -14.56 -5.63 13.09
C SER A 128 -14.26 -7.13 13.10
N ALA A 129 -14.75 -7.89 12.12
CA ALA A 129 -14.43 -9.32 12.02
C ALA A 129 -12.92 -9.58 11.85
N TYR A 130 -12.22 -8.70 11.12
CA TYR A 130 -10.76 -8.76 11.05
C TYR A 130 -10.13 -8.56 12.43
N LEU A 131 -10.49 -7.50 13.16
CA LEU A 131 -9.98 -7.21 14.50
C LEU A 131 -10.24 -8.36 15.48
N ASP A 132 -11.45 -8.92 15.46
CA ASP A 132 -11.84 -10.06 16.30
C ASP A 132 -10.97 -11.29 16.04
N SER A 133 -10.60 -11.52 14.78
CA SER A 133 -9.77 -12.66 14.39
C SER A 133 -8.32 -12.61 14.91
N LEU A 134 -7.82 -11.45 15.31
CA LEU A 134 -6.43 -11.25 15.71
C LEU A 134 -6.18 -11.66 17.16
N THR A 135 -5.20 -12.52 17.39
CA THR A 135 -4.83 -13.01 18.72
C THR A 135 -4.20 -11.93 19.60
N ILE A 136 -3.36 -11.07 19.00
CA ILE A 136 -2.64 -10.01 19.71
C ILE A 136 -3.18 -8.65 19.23
N LYS A 137 -3.85 -7.95 20.15
CA LYS A 137 -4.44 -6.62 19.98
C LYS A 137 -4.59 -5.93 21.35
N ALA A 138 -4.60 -4.60 21.34
CA ALA A 138 -4.83 -3.76 22.52
C ALA A 138 -6.30 -3.38 22.68
N SER A 139 -7.05 -3.28 21.59
CA SER A 139 -8.51 -3.09 21.61
C SER A 139 -9.18 -4.36 22.13
N ALA A 140 -9.87 -4.25 23.26
CA ALA A 140 -10.76 -5.29 23.79
C ALA A 140 -12.05 -5.37 22.98
#